data_AF-F3AAL5-F1
#
_entry.id   AF-F3AAL5-F1
#
_cell.length_a   1.000
_cell.length_b   1.000
_cell.length_c   1.000
_cell.angle_alpha   90.00
_cell.angle_beta   90.00
_cell.angle_gamma   90.00
#
_symmetry.space_group_name_H-M   'P 1'
#
loop_
_entity.id
_entity.type
_entity.pdbx_description
1 polymer ?
#
loop_
_entity_poly.entity_id
_entity_poly.type
_entity_poly.pdbx_seq_one_letter_code
_entity_poly.pdbx_strand_id
1 'polypeptide(L)'
;MQGHAGYAESGSDIVCAAASVLAQNAVNSIEQFTEDTFTVDVNEDLGELYFKIDAGYSHETELLLNSLILGLQGIEEEYMEYIDVIFEEV
;
A
#
# COMPACT_ATOMS: atom_id res chain seq x y z
N MET A 1 -3.58 -0.85 21.47
CA MET A 1 -4.19 -1.78 20.50
C MET A 1 -3.60 -3.16 20.79
N GLN A 2 -4.25 -3.96 21.63
CA GLN A 2 -3.89 -5.37 21.87
C GLN A 2 -5.07 -6.19 21.35
N GLY A 3 -4.81 -7.16 20.45
CA GLY A 3 -5.82 -8.17 20.09
C GLY A 3 -6.19 -8.34 18.62
N HIS A 4 -5.30 -8.12 17.64
CA HIS A 4 -5.60 -8.46 16.23
C HIS A 4 -5.03 -9.79 15.73
N ALA A 5 -4.14 -10.46 16.47
CA ALA A 5 -3.53 -11.72 16.02
C ALA A 5 -4.28 -12.96 16.54
N GLY A 6 -5.54 -13.10 16.09
CA GLY A 6 -6.27 -14.38 16.16
C GLY A 6 -6.00 -15.15 14.88
N TYR A 7 -4.94 -15.97 14.88
CA TYR A 7 -4.48 -16.70 13.70
C TYR A 7 -5.49 -17.74 13.19
N ALA A 8 -5.74 -17.73 11.88
CA ALA A 8 -6.09 -18.89 11.08
C ALA A 8 -5.09 -18.97 9.89
N GLU A 9 -4.71 -20.19 9.49
CA GLU A 9 -3.72 -20.57 8.45
C GLU A 9 -2.54 -19.59 8.21
N SER A 10 -1.63 -19.58 9.21
CA SER A 10 -0.22 -19.13 9.22
C SER A 10 0.22 -18.03 8.23
N GLY A 11 -0.05 -16.78 8.60
CA GLY A 11 0.80 -15.61 8.31
C GLY A 11 0.49 -14.83 7.03
N SER A 12 0.40 -15.52 5.89
CA SER A 12 0.31 -14.87 4.57
C SER A 12 -0.95 -14.02 4.39
N ASP A 13 -2.11 -14.51 4.81
CA ASP A 13 -3.39 -13.80 4.65
C ASP A 13 -3.41 -12.47 5.44
N ILE A 14 -2.72 -12.44 6.58
CA ILE A 14 -2.62 -11.24 7.43
C ILE A 14 -1.73 -10.20 6.75
N VAL A 15 -0.61 -10.61 6.16
CA VAL A 15 0.30 -9.73 5.42
C VAL A 15 -0.39 -9.16 4.18
N CYS A 16 -1.09 -9.99 3.40
CA CYS A 16 -1.87 -9.55 2.24
C CYS A 16 -2.96 -8.55 2.64
N ALA A 17 -3.69 -8.81 3.74
CA ALA A 17 -4.71 -7.89 4.23
C ALA A 17 -4.10 -6.55 4.69
N ALA A 18 -2.96 -6.58 5.39
CA ALA A 18 -2.26 -5.38 5.83
C ALA A 18 -1.78 -4.53 4.64
N ALA A 19 -1.11 -5.15 3.66
CA ALA A 19 -0.66 -4.47 2.45
C ALA A 19 -1.83 -3.90 1.64
N SER A 20 -2.93 -4.65 1.52
CA SER A 20 -4.15 -4.21 0.81
C SER A 20 -4.76 -2.97 1.46
N VAL A 21 -4.88 -2.96 2.79
CA VAL A 21 -5.43 -1.81 3.53
C VAL A 21 -4.54 -0.58 3.38
N LEU A 22 -3.21 -0.75 3.46
CA LEU A 22 -2.28 0.37 3.29
C LEU A 22 -2.38 0.96 1.88
N ALA A 23 -2.35 0.12 0.84
CA ALA A 23 -2.43 0.58 -0.55
C ALA A 23 -3.76 1.27 -0.84
N GLN A 24 -4.89 0.65 -0.47
CA GLN A 24 -6.22 1.25 -0.67
C GLN A 24 -6.38 2.55 0.13
N ASN A 25 -5.89 2.59 1.38
CA ASN A 25 -5.97 3.80 2.17
C ASN A 25 -5.14 4.94 1.57
N ALA A 26 -3.96 4.65 1.00
CA ALA A 26 -3.16 5.65 0.29
C ALA A 26 -3.91 6.21 -0.93
N VAL A 27 -4.47 5.34 -1.78
CA VAL A 27 -5.27 5.77 -2.95
C VAL A 27 -6.46 6.63 -2.51
N ASN A 28 -7.25 6.17 -1.54
CA ASN A 28 -8.41 6.90 -1.05
C ASN A 28 -8.01 8.23 -0.39
N SER A 29 -6.87 8.28 0.28
CA SER A 29 -6.39 9.51 0.93
C SER A 29 -5.91 10.53 -0.11
N ILE A 30 -5.24 10.08 -1.17
CA ILE A 30 -4.86 10.93 -2.30
C ILE A 30 -6.13 11.47 -2.96
N GLU A 31 -7.10 10.61 -3.28
CA GLU A 31 -8.38 11.01 -3.87
C GLU A 31 -9.15 12.03 -3.02
N GLN A 32 -9.18 11.83 -1.70
CA GLN A 32 -10.02 12.61 -0.80
C GLN A 32 -9.35 13.90 -0.30
N PHE A 33 -8.02 13.93 -0.19
CA PHE A 33 -7.30 15.00 0.48
C PHE A 33 -6.37 15.80 -0.42
N THR A 34 -6.24 15.46 -1.71
CA THR A 34 -5.46 16.24 -2.68
C THR A 34 -6.28 16.53 -3.94
N GLU A 35 -5.79 17.45 -4.79
CA GLU A 35 -6.38 17.74 -6.10
C GLU A 35 -5.57 17.09 -7.24
N ASP A 36 -4.68 16.15 -6.91
CA ASP A 36 -3.79 15.54 -7.88
C ASP A 36 -4.53 14.57 -8.81
N THR A 37 -4.15 14.59 -10.08
CA THR A 37 -4.69 13.65 -11.06
C THR A 37 -3.86 12.37 -11.06
N PHE A 38 -4.56 11.24 -10.99
CA PHE A 38 -3.96 9.91 -10.99
C PHE A 38 -4.87 8.92 -11.73
N THR A 39 -4.32 7.75 -12.01
CA THR A 39 -5.04 6.58 -12.52
C THR A 39 -4.84 5.43 -11.54
N VAL A 40 -5.93 4.71 -11.28
CA VAL A 40 -5.91 3.47 -10.51
C VAL A 40 -6.59 2.37 -11.33
N ASP A 41 -6.00 1.18 -11.34
CA ASP A 41 -6.59 -0.03 -11.89
C ASP A 41 -6.47 -1.16 -10.88
N VAL A 42 -7.54 -1.93 -10.70
CA VAL A 42 -7.63 -2.99 -9.70
C VAL A 42 -8.10 -4.26 -10.40
N ASN A 43 -7.28 -5.31 -10.30
CA ASN A 43 -7.63 -6.63 -10.77
C ASN A 43 -7.88 -7.54 -9.57
N GLU A 44 -9.15 -7.68 -9.19
CA GLU A 44 -9.56 -8.48 -8.03
C GLU A 44 -9.26 -9.97 -8.22
N ASP A 45 -9.31 -10.48 -9.45
CA ASP A 45 -9.02 -11.90 -9.75
C ASP A 45 -7.54 -12.25 -9.54
N LEU A 46 -6.64 -11.28 -9.77
CA LEU A 46 -5.20 -11.42 -9.58
C LEU A 46 -4.68 -10.82 -8.27
N GLY A 47 -5.51 -10.07 -7.54
CA GLY A 47 -5.10 -9.34 -6.34
C GLY A 47 -4.14 -8.19 -6.63
N GLU A 48 -4.21 -7.60 -7.82
CA GLU A 48 -3.29 -6.55 -8.25
C GLU A 48 -3.92 -5.15 -8.11
N LEU A 49 -3.12 -4.20 -7.63
CA LEU A 49 -3.45 -2.78 -7.62
C LEU A 49 -2.34 -2.04 -8.37
N TYR A 50 -2.72 -1.38 -9.46
CA TYR A 50 -1.85 -0.48 -10.20
C TYR A 50 -2.25 0.96 -9.91
N PHE A 51 -1.31 1.75 -9.39
CA PHE A 51 -1.48 3.17 -9.14
C PHE A 51 -0.43 3.96 -9.93
N LYS A 52 -0.88 4.98 -10.65
CA LYS A 52 -0.01 5.90 -11.39
C LYS A 52 -0.47 7.33 -11.15
N ILE A 53 0.45 8.18 -10.72
CA ILE A 53 0.21 9.61 -10.56
C ILE A 53 0.89 10.43 -11.65
N ASP A 54 0.27 11.54 -12.03
CA ASP A 54 0.83 12.45 -13.02
C ASP A 54 2.00 13.26 -12.44
N ALA A 55 2.90 13.68 -13.32
CA ALA A 55 4.04 14.50 -12.93
C ALA A 55 3.57 15.87 -12.40
N GLY A 56 4.26 16.37 -11.36
CA GLY A 56 3.91 17.64 -10.71
C GLY A 56 2.87 17.50 -9.58
N TYR A 57 2.72 16.29 -9.04
CA TYR A 57 1.88 16.03 -7.86
C TYR A 57 2.29 16.87 -6.64
N SER A 58 1.32 17.12 -5.77
CA SER A 58 1.47 17.92 -4.57
C SER A 58 2.38 17.28 -3.51
N HIS A 59 2.88 18.10 -2.59
CA HIS A 59 3.65 17.61 -1.44
C HIS A 59 2.80 16.75 -0.50
N GLU A 60 1.50 17.00 -0.43
CA GLU A 60 0.54 16.18 0.31
C GLU A 60 0.48 14.76 -0.25
N THR A 61 0.43 14.59 -1.58
CA THR A 61 0.49 13.26 -2.18
C THR A 61 1.86 12.62 -1.97
N GLU A 62 2.96 13.37 -2.10
CA GLU A 62 4.30 12.87 -1.79
C GLU A 62 4.37 12.28 -0.37
N LEU A 63 3.81 13.00 0.61
CA LEU A 63 3.76 12.55 2.00
C LEU A 63 2.93 11.28 2.17
N LEU A 64 1.77 11.18 1.51
CA LEU A 64 0.93 9.98 1.56
C LEU A 64 1.60 8.76 0.92
N LEU A 65 2.29 8.94 -0.21
CA LEU A 65 3.09 7.89 -0.84
C LEU A 65 4.27 7.46 0.05
N ASN A 66 4.97 8.42 0.64
CA ASN A 66 6.03 8.12 1.62
C ASN A 66 5.48 7.36 2.84
N SER A 67 4.26 7.69 3.30
CA SER A 67 3.59 6.97 4.38
C SER A 67 3.21 5.54 3.99
N LEU A 68 2.77 5.31 2.74
CA LEU A 68 2.53 3.96 2.22
C LEU A 68 3.82 3.15 2.20
N ILE A 69 4.89 3.71 1.64
CA ILE A 69 6.21 3.08 1.56
C ILE A 69 6.71 2.70 2.96
N LEU A 70 6.67 3.64 3.91
CA LEU A 70 7.06 3.38 5.30
C LEU A 70 6.27 2.22 5.91
N GLY A 71 4.96 2.15 5.65
CA GLY A 71 4.11 1.06 6.14
C GLY A 71 4.47 -0.29 5.53
N LEU A 72 4.68 -0.34 4.20
CA LEU A 72 5.04 -1.58 3.49
C LEU A 72 6.42 -2.09 3.92
N GLN A 73 7.42 -1.20 4.03
CA GLN A 73 8.75 -1.56 4.52
C GLN A 73 8.71 -2.05 5.97
N GLY A 74 7.87 -1.45 6.82
CA GLY A 74 7.67 -1.94 8.19
C GLY A 74 7.08 -3.35 8.25
N ILE A 75 6.18 -3.71 7.33
CA ILE A 75 5.67 -5.09 7.20
C ILE A 75 6.79 -6.01 6.68
N GLU A 76 7.54 -5.59 5.68
CA GLU A 76 8.66 -6.37 5.13
C GLU A 76 9.73 -6.70 6.18
N GLU A 77 10.13 -5.74 7.02
CA GLU A 77 11.10 -5.95 8.10
C GLU A 77 10.68 -7.07 9.07
N GLU A 78 9.37 -7.18 9.36
CA GLU A 78 8.83 -8.19 10.28
C GLU A 78 8.45 -9.52 9.57
N TYR A 79 8.11 -9.45 8.28
CA TYR A 79 7.47 -10.55 7.53
C TYR A 79 8.09 -10.80 6.15
N MET A 80 9.41 -10.63 6.00
CA MET A 80 10.16 -10.77 4.73
C MET A 80 9.96 -12.09 3.95
N GLU A 81 9.39 -13.13 4.58
CA GLU A 81 9.03 -14.39 3.89
C GLU A 81 7.78 -14.23 2.99
N TYR A 82 6.96 -13.21 3.24
CA TYR A 82 5.63 -13.04 2.65
C TYR A 82 5.48 -11.80 1.76
N ILE A 83 6.41 -10.84 1.84
CA ILE A 83 6.37 -9.59 1.08
C ILE A 83 7.79 -9.14 0.72
N ASP A 84 7.93 -8.55 -0.46
CA ASP A 84 9.18 -7.96 -0.98
C ASP A 84 8.83 -6.57 -1.57
N VAL A 85 9.52 -5.53 -1.11
CA VAL A 85 9.29 -4.14 -1.55
C VAL A 85 10.45 -3.69 -2.44
N ILE A 86 10.16 -3.63 -3.74
CA ILE A 86 11.17 -3.34 -4.77
C ILE A 86 11.03 -1.90 -5.26
N PHE A 87 12.16 -1.18 -5.31
CA PHE A 87 12.26 0.16 -5.92
C PHE A 87 13.06 0.09 -7.21
N GLU A 88 12.46 0.54 -8.31
CA GLU A 88 13.10 0.58 -9.63
C GLU A 88 13.01 2.00 -10.22
N GLU A 89 14.12 2.50 -10.76
CA GLU A 89 14.11 3.71 -11.59
C GLU A 89 13.70 3.32 -13.02
N VAL A 90 12.65 3.94 -13.55
CA VAL A 90 12.10 3.71 -14.90
C VAL A 90 12.43 4.83 -15.88
#